data_AF-A0A536CZE0-F1
#
_entry.id   AF-A0A536CZE0-F1
#
_cell.length_a   1.000
_cell.length_b   1.000
_cell.length_c   1.000
_cell.angle_alpha   90.00
_cell.angle_beta   90.00
_cell.angle_gamma   90.00
#
_symmetry.space_group_name_H-M   'P 1'
#
loop_
_entity.id
_entity.type
_entity.pdbx_description
1 polymer ?
#
loop_
_entity_poly.entity_id
_entity_poly.type
_entity_poly.pdbx_seq_one_letter_code
_entity_poly.pdbx_strand_id
1 'polypeptide(L)' 'MRRLFAGLAAIVAASLAYAQPAAACAGLIGPNGAVNLLRTTTFAGYHDGEEHYVTSFQFAGGSGQFGSLI' A
#
# COMPACT_ATOMS: atom_id res chain seq x y z
N MET A 1 -21.34 -22.26 -16.16
CA MET A 1 -21.53 -20.90 -15.60
C MET A 1 -21.19 -20.80 -14.11
N ARG A 2 -21.87 -21.52 -13.20
CA ARG A 2 -21.61 -21.39 -11.74
C ARG A 2 -20.16 -21.62 -11.30
N ARG A 3 -19.45 -22.55 -11.94
CA ARG A 3 -18.01 -22.82 -11.71
C ARG A 3 -17.09 -21.70 -12.21
N LEU A 4 -17.49 -21.00 -13.28
CA LEU A 4 -16.73 -19.88 -13.84
C LEU A 4 -16.85 -18.63 -12.95
N PHE A 5 -18.06 -18.36 -12.44
CA PHE A 5 -18.28 -17.28 -11.47
C PHE A 5 -17.54 -17.54 -10.15
N ALA A 6 -17.52 -18.78 -9.67
CA ALA A 6 -16.75 -19.14 -8.49
C ALA A 6 -15.23 -18.97 -8.70
N GLY A 7 -14.72 -19.34 -9.88
CA GLY A 7 -13.32 -19.12 -10.24
C GLY A 7 -12.95 -17.63 -10.30
N LEU A 8 -13.77 -16.82 -10.94
CA LEU A 8 -13.56 -15.36 -11.03
C LEU A 8 -13.58 -14.70 -9.64
N ALA A 9 -14.54 -15.09 -8.79
CA ALA A 9 -14.64 -14.58 -7.42
C ALA A 9 -13.41 -14.93 -6.58
N ALA A 10 -12.85 -16.13 -6.74
CA ALA A 10 -11.64 -16.55 -6.05
C ALA A 10 -10.41 -15.73 -6.48
N ILE A 11 -10.28 -15.44 -7.79
CA ILE A 11 -9.18 -14.61 -8.31
C ILE A 11 -9.28 -13.18 -7.77
N VAL A 12 -10.47 -12.60 -7.74
CA VAL A 12 -10.70 -11.26 -7.17
C VAL A 12 -10.41 -11.26 -5.67
N ALA A 13 -10.89 -12.25 -4.91
CA ALA A 13 -10.59 -12.33 -3.49
C ALA A 13 -9.09 -12.45 -3.21
N ALA A 14 -8.37 -13.24 -4.00
CA ALA A 14 -6.92 -13.37 -3.89
C ALA A 14 -6.22 -12.03 -4.19
N SER A 15 -6.58 -11.33 -5.26
CA SER A 15 -5.94 -10.05 -5.60
C SER A 15 -6.19 -8.96 -4.55
N LEU A 16 -7.39 -8.91 -3.94
CA LEU A 16 -7.66 -8.00 -2.82
C LEU A 16 -6.83 -8.32 -1.56
N ALA A 17 -6.54 -9.60 -1.31
CA ALA A 17 -5.71 -10.02 -0.18
C ALA A 17 -4.23 -9.64 -0.38
N TYR A 18 -3.72 -9.71 -1.61
CA TYR A 18 -2.35 -9.26 -1.92
C TYR A 18 -2.23 -7.73 -1.95
N ALA A 19 -3.31 -6.98 -2.20
CA ALA A 19 -3.27 -5.51 -2.23
C ALA A 19 -3.28 -4.84 -0.83
N GLN A 20 -3.40 -5.60 0.26
CA GLN A 20 -3.48 -5.06 1.64
C GLN A 20 -2.30 -4.15 2.04
N PRO A 21 -1.03 -4.43 1.67
CA PRO A 21 0.10 -3.60 2.09
C PRO A 21 0.05 -2.18 1.52
N ALA A 22 -0.51 -2.00 0.32
CA ALA A 22 -0.70 -0.67 -0.27
C ALA A 22 -1.71 0.18 0.53
N ALA A 23 -2.69 -0.44 1.20
CA ALA A 23 -3.66 0.26 2.05
C ALA A 23 -3.06 0.70 3.40
N ALA A 24 -2.08 -0.04 3.93
CA ALA A 24 -1.41 0.31 5.19
C ALA A 24 -0.57 1.60 5.09
N CYS A 25 -0.05 1.92 3.89
CA CYS A 25 0.78 3.12 3.68
C CYS A 25 -0.01 4.42 3.51
N ALA A 26 -1.34 4.36 3.33
CA ALA A 26 -2.16 5.56 3.13
C ALA A 26 -2.38 6.39 4.40
N GLY A 27 -2.04 5.85 5.59
CA GLY A 27 -2.46 6.39 6.88
C GLY A 27 -1.36 6.95 7.79
N LEU A 28 -0.14 7.20 7.32
CA LEU A 28 0.92 7.81 8.14
C LEU A 28 0.93 9.34 8.02
N ILE A 29 -0.16 9.97 8.44
CA ILE A 29 -0.20 11.40 8.75
C ILE A 29 -0.01 11.53 10.26
N GLY A 30 1.09 12.15 10.69
CA GLY A 30 1.36 12.35 12.11
C GLY A 30 0.21 13.09 12.82
N PRO A 31 -0.06 12.82 14.11
CA PRO A 31 -1.25 13.27 14.84
C PRO A 31 -1.43 14.80 14.92
N ASN A 32 -0.41 15.56 14.51
CA ASN A 32 -0.40 17.03 14.53
C ASN A 32 -0.66 17.67 13.15
N GLY A 33 -0.92 16.91 12.08
CA GLY A 33 -1.16 17.46 10.74
C GLY A 33 0.05 18.17 10.12
N ALA A 34 1.26 17.93 10.64
CA ALA A 34 2.45 18.74 10.36
C ALA A 34 3.06 18.55 8.96
N VAL A 35 2.64 17.53 8.21
CA VAL A 35 3.14 17.25 6.85
C VAL A 35 1.98 16.91 5.93
N ASN A 36 1.73 17.76 4.95
CA ASN A 36 0.70 17.52 3.93
C ASN A 36 1.25 16.57 2.87
N LEU A 37 0.72 15.35 2.82
CA LEU A 37 1.04 14.37 1.78
C LEU A 37 0.47 14.86 0.44
N LEU A 38 1.35 15.13 -0.52
CA LEU A 38 0.97 15.49 -1.89
C LEU A 38 0.73 14.25 -2.74
N ARG A 39 1.64 13.27 -2.63
CA ARG A 39 1.61 12.06 -3.46
C ARG A 39 2.23 10.90 -2.70
N THR A 40 1.62 9.73 -2.84
CA THR A 40 2.22 8.46 -2.44
C THR A 40 2.22 7.50 -3.63
N THR A 41 3.26 6.68 -3.75
CA THR A 41 3.37 5.65 -4.79
C THR A 41 4.09 4.45 -4.23
N THR A 42 3.46 3.28 -4.34
CA THR A 42 4.05 2.01 -3.92
C THR A 42 4.34 1.16 -5.14
N PHE A 43 5.57 0.68 -5.24
CA PHE A 43 5.97 -0.35 -6.18
C PHE A 43 6.04 -1.69 -5.44
N ALA A 44 5.32 -2.68 -5.96
CA ALA A 44 5.43 -4.07 -5.54
C ALA A 44 6.21 -4.83 -6.62
N GLY A 45 7.31 -5.45 -6.21
CA GLY A 45 8.15 -6.30 -7.06
C GLY A 45 8.25 -7.69 -6.46
N TYR A 46 8.40 -8.71 -7.30
CA TYR A 46 8.66 -10.08 -6.84
C TYR A 46 10.06 -10.51 -7.25
N HIS A 47 10.81 -11.11 -6.33
CA HIS A 47 12.11 -11.70 -6.59
C HIS A 47 12.27 -12.98 -5.75
N ASP A 48 12.69 -14.08 -6.37
CA ASP A 48 12.87 -15.40 -5.71
C ASP A 48 11.68 -15.90 -4.87
N GLY A 49 10.46 -15.54 -5.26
CA GLY A 49 9.25 -15.90 -4.53
C GLY A 49 8.96 -15.02 -3.31
N GLU A 50 9.78 -14.02 -3.03
CA GLU A 50 9.51 -12.97 -2.05
C GLU A 50 8.95 -11.71 -2.73
N GLU A 51 7.99 -11.08 -2.08
CA GLU A 51 7.40 -9.82 -2.51
C GLU A 51 8.05 -8.64 -1.77
N HIS A 52 8.62 -7.72 -2.54
CA HIS A 52 9.27 -6.52 -2.05
C HIS A 52 8.42 -5.30 -2.35
N TYR A 53 8.30 -4.43 -1.34
CA TYR A 53 7.54 -3.20 -1.44
C TYR A 53 8.47 -2.00 -1.26
N VAL A 54 8.41 -1.06 -2.21
CA VAL A 54 9.09 0.23 -2.09
C VAL A 54 8.03 1.32 -2.20
N THR A 55 7.89 2.10 -1.14
CA THR A 55 6.91 3.20 -1.10
C THR A 55 7.63 4.54 -1.07
N SER A 56 7.25 5.41 -2.00
CA SER A 56 7.69 6.80 -2.07
C SER A 56 6.59 7.74 -1.59
N PHE A 57 6.97 8.74 -0.81
CA PHE A 57 6.09 9.77 -0.29
C PHE A 57 6.61 11.15 -0.66
N GLN A 58 5.74 11.99 -1.21
CA GLN A 58 6.00 13.39 -1.51
C GLN A 58 5.13 14.26 -0.61
N PHE A 59 5.74 15.23 0.07
CA PHE A 59 5.07 16.15 0.99
C PHE A 59 5.20 17.59 0.50
N ALA A 60 4.24 18.45 0.87
CA ALA A 60 4.20 19.87 0.51
C ALA A 60 5.24 20.73 1.25
N GLY A 61 6.13 20.10 2.02
CA GLY A 61 6.90 20.72 3.10
C GLY A 61 6.20 20.58 4.45
N GLY A 62 6.97 20.75 5.52
CA GLY A 62 6.53 20.62 6.91
C GLY A 62 7.66 20.19 7.83
N SER A 63 7.61 20.60 9.10
CA SER A 63 8.55 20.16 10.13
C SER A 63 7.91 19.05 10.96
N GLY A 64 8.33 17.80 10.76
CA GLY A 64 7.83 16.64 11.48
C GLY A 64 8.83 15.48 11.44
N GLN A 65 8.83 14.66 12.48
CA GLN A 65 9.60 13.42 12.52
C GLN A 65 8.76 12.30 11.88
N PHE A 66 9.35 11.58 10.93
CA PHE A 66 8.73 10.38 10.36
C PHE A 66 9.05 9.19 11.27
N GLY A 67 8.02 8.42 11.63
CA GLY A 67 8.19 7.12 12.28
C GLY A 67 8.43 6.02 11.24
N SER A 68 9.08 4.93 11.63
CA SER A 68 9.19 3.71 10.82
C SER A 68 8.19 2.68 11.31
N LEU A 69 7.42 2.08 10.40
CA LEU A 69 6.82 0.76 10.64
C LEU A 69 7.90 -0.28 10.31
N ILE A 70 8.24 -1.12 11.28
CA ILE A 70 9.00 -2.38 11.09
C ILE A 70 8.04 -3.54 10.91
#